data_AF-A0AA96SPA2-F1
#
_entry.id   AF-A0AA96SPA2-F1
#
_cell.length_a   1.000
_cell.length_b   1.000
_cell.length_c   1.000
_cell.angle_alpha   90.00
_cell.angle_beta   90.00
_cell.angle_gamma   90.00
#
_symmetry.space_group_name_H-M   'P 1'
#
loop_
_entity.id
_entity.type
_entity.pdbx_description
1 polymer ?
#
loop_
_entity_poly.entity_id
_entity_poly.type
_entity_poly.pdbx_seq_one_letter_code
_entity_poly.pdbx_strand_id
1 'polypeptide(L)'
;MKHILIDFENVQPEASQLSGVSEENCHIWLFLGKLQQKTLSVELCEALCRFGKNVHFVRIAKTGKNALDFYLAYYLGKITERDKEALICILSRDGGFDVLVEHLEDAHLCKGIVRLGSLEDAGKNEELLLEMKKQQIGQEPNLSKDKHSAEEAEIVYSEPVALHQSPTFINSCVRKVIAALIPPSAFRPTVFHNLESRLHSVLYQELIPFNQEQQNEIVGKIIQSMLNKKLISFNPDTNFVNYHISSNDILEKLTCKLIESKSKTVQGARNVLRSQSKIFCLEVEENTLDDILKYCEFQQLIRIKGDKIEYAPFPLEIQIPKRIDIISKEEDIKILNAVQKFFNKSAKNKPKTKKAIINSFKSILKLSDNHIEKLINVLVSQKKFSIDNLGKVNYPKK
;
A
#
# COMPACT_ATOMS: atom_id res chain seq x y z
N MET A 1 5.60 35.45 -6.36
CA MET A 1 5.76 35.72 -4.90
C MET A 1 6.30 34.47 -4.20
N LYS A 2 6.73 34.53 -2.92
CA LYS A 2 7.19 33.34 -2.19
C LYS A 2 6.01 32.61 -1.54
N HIS A 3 5.97 31.29 -1.65
CA HIS A 3 4.95 30.44 -1.03
C HIS A 3 5.63 29.34 -0.21
N ILE A 4 5.33 29.26 1.08
CA ILE A 4 5.80 28.19 1.96
C ILE A 4 4.61 27.30 2.31
N LEU A 5 4.62 26.06 1.83
CA LEU A 5 3.59 25.06 2.08
C LEU A 5 4.08 24.13 3.17
N ILE A 6 3.44 24.20 4.34
CA ILE A 6 3.83 23.46 5.53
C ILE A 6 2.94 22.23 5.70
N ASP A 7 3.55 21.06 5.58
CA ASP A 7 2.96 19.79 5.96
C ASP A 7 3.04 19.63 7.48
N PHE A 8 1.99 20.06 8.17
CA PHE A 8 1.97 20.06 9.63
C PHE A 8 1.75 18.67 10.25
N GLU A 9 1.41 17.64 9.44
CA GLU A 9 1.43 16.24 9.92
C GLU A 9 2.87 15.75 10.07
N ASN A 10 3.78 16.19 9.19
CA ASN A 10 5.16 15.73 9.14
C ASN A 10 6.13 16.66 9.91
N VAL A 11 5.99 17.97 9.76
CA VAL A 11 6.90 18.97 10.35
C VAL A 11 6.11 20.06 11.08
N GLN A 12 6.45 20.28 12.34
CA GLN A 12 5.86 21.32 13.17
C GLN A 12 6.96 22.33 13.52
N PRO A 13 7.10 23.42 12.75
CA PRO A 13 8.14 24.41 12.99
C PRO A 13 7.88 25.18 14.27
N GLU A 14 8.96 25.55 14.96
CA GLU A 14 8.89 26.45 16.10
C GLU A 14 8.66 27.89 15.65
N ALA A 15 8.03 28.69 16.50
CA ALA A 15 7.74 30.10 16.23
C ALA A 15 9.00 30.92 15.88
N SER A 16 10.13 30.60 16.53
CA SER A 16 11.44 31.20 16.29
C SER A 16 11.91 31.07 14.84
N GLN A 17 11.61 29.94 14.19
CA GLN A 17 12.05 29.63 12.83
C GLN A 17 11.32 30.45 11.76
N LEU A 18 10.13 30.97 12.06
CA LEU A 18 9.39 31.86 11.15
C LEU A 18 9.96 33.28 11.12
N SER A 19 10.79 33.67 12.08
CA SER A 19 11.34 35.03 12.18
C SER A 19 12.36 35.36 11.09
N GLY A 20 12.94 34.36 10.43
CA GLY A 20 13.84 34.54 9.28
C GLY A 20 13.13 34.72 7.93
N VAL A 21 11.79 34.74 7.90
CA VAL A 21 11.00 34.81 6.66
C VAL A 21 10.39 36.20 6.51
N SER A 22 10.50 36.80 5.31
CA SER A 22 9.93 38.12 5.01
C SER A 22 8.40 38.14 5.08
N GLU A 23 7.83 39.11 5.80
CA GLU A 23 6.38 39.22 6.06
C GLU A 23 5.58 39.75 4.85
N GLU A 24 6.18 40.64 4.04
CA GLU A 24 5.46 41.41 3.03
C GLU A 24 5.26 40.66 1.69
N ASN A 25 6.13 39.70 1.37
CA ASN A 25 6.16 39.01 0.06
C ASN A 25 6.11 37.47 0.16
N CYS A 26 5.62 36.96 1.28
CA CYS A 26 5.54 35.52 1.54
C CYS A 26 4.14 35.09 1.96
N HIS A 27 3.61 34.06 1.29
CA HIS A 27 2.43 33.33 1.71
C HIS A 27 2.79 32.08 2.49
N ILE A 28 2.17 31.91 3.66
CA ILE A 28 2.30 30.71 4.48
C ILE A 28 1.03 29.89 4.34
N TRP A 29 1.16 28.65 3.85
CA TRP A 29 0.06 27.70 3.71
C TRP A 29 0.25 26.60 4.73
N LEU A 30 -0.54 26.63 5.80
CA LEU A 30 -0.48 25.64 6.87
C LEU A 30 -1.51 24.54 6.63
N PHE A 31 -1.05 23.37 6.19
CA PHE A 31 -1.89 22.20 5.95
C PHE A 31 -2.07 21.43 7.25
N LEU A 32 -3.31 21.39 7.75
CA LEU A 32 -3.63 20.83 9.06
C LEU A 32 -4.40 19.51 8.92
N GLY A 33 -3.68 18.43 9.22
CA GLY A 33 -4.24 17.10 9.47
C GLY A 33 -5.36 17.11 10.49
N LYS A 34 -6.30 16.15 10.39
CA LYS A 34 -7.49 16.12 11.24
C LYS A 34 -7.14 16.06 12.74
N LEU A 35 -6.05 15.37 13.08
CA LEU A 35 -5.59 15.20 14.46
C LEU A 35 -4.85 16.45 14.96
N GLN A 36 -4.04 17.08 14.10
CA GLN A 36 -3.19 18.22 14.40
C GLN A 36 -3.96 19.53 14.54
N GLN A 37 -5.20 19.59 14.02
CA GLN A 37 -6.10 20.75 14.21
C GLN A 37 -6.43 21.06 15.69
N LYS A 38 -6.16 20.15 16.61
CA LYS A 38 -6.41 20.34 18.05
C LYS A 38 -5.21 20.89 18.81
N THR A 39 -4.03 20.91 18.19
CA THR A 39 -2.76 21.18 18.86
C THR A 39 -1.93 22.12 18.00
N LEU A 40 -2.18 23.43 18.13
CA LEU A 40 -1.29 24.49 17.66
C LEU A 40 -0.81 25.26 18.90
N SER A 41 0.48 25.53 19.00
CA SER A 41 1.00 26.35 20.07
C SER A 41 0.58 27.81 19.89
N VAL A 42 0.46 28.53 21.01
CA VAL A 42 0.08 29.95 21.00
C VAL A 42 1.18 30.76 20.32
N GLU A 43 2.44 30.41 20.60
CA GLU A 43 3.63 31.05 20.06
C GLU A 43 3.68 30.94 18.54
N LEU A 44 3.31 29.78 17.97
CA LEU A 44 3.24 29.60 16.52
C LEU A 44 2.12 30.46 15.92
N CYS A 45 0.96 30.52 16.57
CA CYS A 45 -0.14 31.38 16.11
C CYS A 45 0.26 32.86 16.11
N GLU A 46 0.91 33.34 17.17
CA GLU A 46 1.43 34.71 17.27
C GLU A 46 2.45 35.00 16.16
N ALA A 47 3.37 34.06 15.89
CA ALA A 47 4.34 34.19 14.82
C ALA A 47 3.70 34.26 13.43
N LEU A 48 2.62 33.49 13.20
CA LEU A 48 1.86 33.51 11.94
C LEU A 48 1.08 34.81 11.76
N CYS A 49 0.54 35.39 12.83
CA CYS A 49 -0.22 36.66 12.77
C CYS A 49 0.55 37.80 12.11
N ARG A 50 1.89 37.80 12.18
CA ARG A 50 2.76 38.79 11.51
C ARG A 50 2.57 38.84 9.99
N PHE A 51 2.29 37.70 9.36
CA PHE A 51 2.04 37.61 7.92
C PHE A 51 0.61 38.05 7.53
N GLY A 52 -0.26 38.34 8.51
CA GLY A 52 -1.60 38.86 8.30
C GLY A 52 -2.42 38.06 7.29
N LYS A 53 -2.90 38.74 6.24
CA LYS A 53 -3.71 38.14 5.16
C LYS A 53 -2.98 37.09 4.32
N ASN A 54 -1.67 36.95 4.48
CA ASN A 54 -0.85 36.03 3.69
C ASN A 54 -0.78 34.62 4.31
N VAL A 55 -1.42 34.40 5.47
CA VAL A 55 -1.55 33.07 6.08
C VAL A 55 -2.82 32.37 5.64
N HIS A 56 -2.68 31.12 5.22
CA HIS A 56 -3.76 30.26 4.75
C HIS A 56 -3.80 28.97 5.56
N PHE A 57 -4.87 28.79 6.35
CA PHE A 57 -5.10 27.54 7.07
C PHE A 57 -5.91 26.57 6.20
N VAL A 58 -5.29 25.47 5.78
CA VAL A 58 -5.94 24.44 4.97
C VAL A 58 -6.27 23.25 5.87
N ARG A 59 -7.53 23.15 6.30
CA ARG A 59 -7.99 22.14 7.26
C ARG A 59 -8.60 20.92 6.57
N ILE A 60 -8.09 19.74 6.89
CA ILE A 60 -8.62 18.49 6.35
C ILE A 60 -9.80 18.00 7.19
N ALA A 61 -10.94 17.76 6.55
CA ALA A 61 -12.17 17.39 7.25
C ALA A 61 -12.19 15.94 7.74
N LYS A 62 -11.60 15.01 6.98
CA LYS A 62 -11.62 13.56 7.20
C LYS A 62 -10.20 12.98 7.17
N THR A 63 -9.94 12.00 8.02
CA THR A 63 -8.70 11.22 7.97
C THR A 63 -8.71 10.27 6.77
N GLY A 64 -7.61 10.20 6.05
CA GLY A 64 -7.42 9.25 4.96
C GLY A 64 -5.92 9.11 4.68
N LYS A 65 -5.51 7.95 4.15
CA LYS A 65 -4.12 7.75 3.76
C LYS A 65 -3.74 8.80 2.71
N ASN A 66 -2.69 9.57 2.97
CA ASN A 66 -2.17 10.63 2.09
C ASN A 66 -3.16 11.78 1.82
N ALA A 67 -4.16 11.98 2.70
CA ALA A 67 -5.17 13.01 2.49
C ALA A 67 -4.56 14.43 2.48
N LEU A 68 -3.54 14.67 3.31
CA LEU A 68 -2.84 15.95 3.34
C LEU A 68 -2.04 16.18 2.08
N ASP A 69 -1.29 15.18 1.62
CA ASP A 69 -0.48 15.24 0.41
C ASP A 69 -1.31 15.64 -0.81
N PHE A 70 -2.51 15.08 -0.96
CA PHE A 70 -3.41 15.45 -2.06
C PHE A 70 -3.92 16.89 -1.98
N TYR A 71 -4.18 17.40 -0.77
CA TYR A 71 -4.54 18.80 -0.59
C TYR A 71 -3.35 19.70 -0.94
N LEU A 72 -2.15 19.35 -0.46
CA LEU A 72 -0.94 20.09 -0.76
C LEU A 72 -0.69 20.15 -2.27
N ALA A 73 -0.71 19.00 -2.96
CA ALA A 73 -0.56 18.93 -4.41
C ALA A 73 -1.62 19.74 -5.18
N TYR A 74 -2.88 19.72 -4.73
CA TYR A 74 -3.94 20.51 -5.33
C TYR A 74 -3.71 22.03 -5.20
N TYR A 75 -3.34 22.50 -4.01
CA TYR A 75 -3.06 23.91 -3.79
C TYR A 75 -1.78 24.35 -4.46
N LEU A 76 -0.77 23.47 -4.53
CA LEU A 76 0.45 23.70 -5.30
C LEU A 76 0.13 23.97 -6.77
N GLY A 77 -0.69 23.11 -7.40
CA GLY A 77 -1.16 23.32 -8.77
C GLY A 77 -1.92 24.64 -8.96
N LYS A 78 -2.77 25.04 -7.99
CA LYS A 78 -3.45 26.34 -8.04
C LYS A 78 -2.49 27.53 -7.94
N ILE A 79 -1.42 27.40 -7.17
CA ILE A 79 -0.42 28.45 -7.02
C ILE A 79 0.33 28.60 -8.34
N THR A 80 0.84 27.50 -8.90
CA THR A 80 1.60 27.52 -10.16
C THR A 80 0.77 27.95 -11.36
N GLU A 81 -0.52 27.62 -11.39
CA GLU A 81 -1.45 28.11 -12.43
C GLU A 81 -1.63 29.64 -12.38
N ARG A 82 -1.69 30.22 -11.17
CA ARG A 82 -1.99 31.65 -10.96
C ARG A 82 -0.75 32.53 -10.99
N ASP A 83 0.37 32.03 -10.50
CA ASP A 83 1.64 32.74 -10.39
C ASP A 83 2.77 31.83 -10.90
N LYS A 84 3.04 31.92 -12.21
CA LYS A 84 4.18 31.23 -12.83
C LYS A 84 5.53 31.74 -12.33
N GLU A 85 5.55 32.92 -11.71
CA GLU A 85 6.74 33.51 -11.09
C GLU A 85 6.87 33.17 -9.60
N ALA A 86 6.08 32.20 -9.12
CA ALA A 86 6.12 31.77 -7.73
C ALA A 86 7.45 31.08 -7.39
N LEU A 87 8.00 31.44 -6.23
CA LEU A 87 9.05 30.69 -5.56
C LEU A 87 8.41 29.85 -4.47
N ILE A 88 8.60 28.54 -4.51
CA ILE A 88 7.83 27.62 -3.70
C ILE A 88 8.74 26.78 -2.81
N CYS A 89 8.43 26.73 -1.52
CA CYS A 89 9.08 25.87 -0.54
C CYS A 89 8.03 24.90 0.02
N ILE A 90 8.23 23.59 -0.15
CA ILE A 90 7.44 22.57 0.55
C ILE A 90 8.21 22.17 1.80
N LEU A 91 7.66 22.45 2.98
CA LEU A 91 8.24 22.02 4.25
C LEU A 91 7.66 20.65 4.64
N SER A 92 8.39 19.59 4.32
CA SER A 92 8.08 18.20 4.69
C SER A 92 9.33 17.33 4.63
N ARG A 93 9.49 16.40 5.58
CA ARG A 93 10.51 15.34 5.53
C ARG A 93 10.07 14.14 4.69
N ASP A 94 8.83 14.12 4.21
CA ASP A 94 8.37 13.08 3.30
C ASP A 94 8.93 13.31 1.89
N GLY A 95 9.67 12.32 1.38
CA GLY A 95 10.17 12.30 0.00
C GLY A 95 9.07 12.05 -1.05
N GLY A 96 7.84 11.76 -0.64
CA GLY A 96 6.70 11.55 -1.54
C GLY A 96 6.40 12.75 -2.45
N PHE A 97 6.88 13.95 -2.13
CA PHE A 97 6.76 15.13 -2.97
C PHE A 97 7.91 15.32 -3.96
N ASP A 98 9.01 14.55 -3.89
CA ASP A 98 10.20 14.77 -4.71
C ASP A 98 9.88 14.69 -6.20
N VAL A 99 9.10 13.68 -6.61
CA VAL A 99 8.65 13.51 -8.01
C VAL A 99 7.79 14.70 -8.48
N LEU A 100 7.04 15.32 -7.57
CA LEU A 100 6.21 16.48 -7.88
C LEU A 100 7.04 17.76 -8.01
N VAL A 101 8.07 17.92 -7.17
CA VAL A 101 9.04 19.01 -7.25
C VAL A 101 9.78 18.93 -8.57
N GLU A 102 10.39 17.78 -8.87
CA GLU A 102 11.12 17.51 -10.12
C GLU A 102 10.24 17.80 -11.34
N HIS A 103 9.01 17.30 -11.36
CA HIS A 103 8.08 17.56 -12.46
C HIS A 103 7.77 19.05 -12.66
N LEU A 104 7.60 19.82 -11.58
CA LEU A 104 7.27 21.25 -11.66
C LEU A 104 8.48 22.11 -12.05
N GLU A 105 9.69 21.72 -11.64
CA GLU A 105 10.95 22.32 -12.09
C GLU A 105 11.17 22.05 -13.58
N ASP A 106 11.11 20.78 -13.99
CA ASP A 106 11.32 20.36 -15.39
C ASP A 106 10.31 21.00 -16.34
N ALA A 107 9.05 21.08 -15.92
CA ALA A 107 7.99 21.69 -16.71
C ALA A 107 8.00 23.23 -16.66
N HIS A 108 8.90 23.85 -15.89
CA HIS A 108 9.02 25.30 -15.73
C HIS A 108 7.68 25.97 -15.37
N LEU A 109 6.88 25.29 -14.54
CA LEU A 109 5.53 25.74 -14.16
C LEU A 109 5.54 26.74 -13.00
N CYS A 110 6.69 26.91 -12.37
CA CYS A 110 6.99 27.97 -11.44
C CYS A 110 8.44 28.39 -11.63
N LYS A 111 8.79 29.54 -11.07
CA LYS A 111 10.14 30.07 -11.16
C LYS A 111 11.16 29.20 -10.40
N GLY A 112 10.72 28.54 -9.34
CA GLY A 112 11.54 27.57 -8.62
C GLY A 112 10.77 26.94 -7.48
N ILE A 113 11.06 25.67 -7.21
CA ILE A 113 10.41 24.91 -6.16
C ILE A 113 11.41 24.01 -5.45
N VAL A 114 11.33 23.92 -4.13
CA VAL A 114 12.22 23.06 -3.35
C VAL A 114 11.48 22.41 -2.20
N ARG A 115 11.83 21.17 -1.86
CA ARG A 115 11.40 20.53 -0.61
C ARG A 115 12.45 20.71 0.47
N LEU A 116 12.00 21.08 1.67
CA LEU A 116 12.82 21.37 2.83
C LEU A 116 12.43 20.47 3.99
N GLY A 117 13.41 19.97 4.73
CA GLY A 117 13.19 19.23 5.98
C GLY A 117 13.06 20.12 7.22
N SER A 118 13.50 21.38 7.12
CA SER A 118 13.47 22.40 8.17
C SER A 118 13.17 23.78 7.60
N LEU A 119 12.50 24.63 8.38
CA LEU A 119 12.15 25.98 7.96
C LEU A 119 13.37 26.92 7.96
N GLU A 120 14.41 26.63 8.74
CA GLU A 120 15.69 27.36 8.72
C GLU A 120 16.37 27.34 7.34
N ASP A 121 16.12 26.29 6.56
CA ASP A 121 16.66 26.14 5.21
C ASP A 121 15.87 26.97 4.18
N ALA A 122 14.68 27.46 4.54
CA ALA A 122 13.84 28.25 3.64
C ALA A 122 14.40 29.65 3.38
N GLY A 123 15.19 30.20 4.30
CA GLY A 123 15.91 31.47 4.10
C GLY A 123 17.15 31.30 3.22
N LYS A 124 17.94 30.25 3.45
CA LYS A 124 19.18 29.98 2.69
C LYS A 124 18.90 29.63 1.23
N ASN A 125 17.86 28.84 0.98
CA ASN A 125 17.50 28.40 -0.37
C ASN A 125 16.73 29.47 -1.16
N GLU A 126 16.24 30.53 -0.50
CA GLU A 126 15.59 31.64 -1.20
C GLU A 126 16.56 32.44 -2.07
N GLU A 127 17.79 32.67 -1.60
CA GLU A 127 18.84 33.33 -2.40
C GLU A 127 19.15 32.52 -3.67
N LEU A 128 19.28 31.21 -3.53
CA LEU A 128 19.55 30.28 -4.64
C LEU A 128 18.39 30.27 -5.66
N LEU A 129 17.15 30.23 -5.16
CA LEU A 129 15.93 30.35 -5.98
C LEU A 129 15.76 31.73 -6.64
N LEU A 130 16.29 32.80 -6.03
CA LEU A 130 16.29 34.15 -6.59
C LEU A 130 17.39 34.37 -7.63
N GLU A 131 18.54 33.70 -7.51
CA GLU A 131 19.61 33.71 -8.51
C GLU A 131 19.16 33.09 -9.83
N MET A 132 18.38 32.00 -9.78
CA MET A 132 17.74 31.39 -10.96
C MET A 132 16.85 32.41 -11.72
N LYS A 133 16.25 33.39 -11.02
CA LYS A 133 15.50 34.50 -11.67
C LYS A 133 16.35 35.32 -12.61
N LYS A 134 17.58 35.64 -12.18
CA LYS A 134 18.42 36.62 -12.85
C LYS A 134 18.97 36.06 -14.16
N GLN A 135 19.11 34.74 -14.25
CA GLN A 135 19.60 34.04 -15.44
C GLN A 135 18.53 33.91 -16.54
N GLN A 136 17.23 33.82 -16.19
CA GLN A 136 16.14 33.68 -17.16
C GLN A 136 15.69 35.01 -17.83
N ILE A 137 16.06 36.17 -17.28
CA ILE A 137 15.67 37.49 -17.83
C ILE A 137 16.56 37.92 -19.03
N GLY A 138 17.62 37.17 -19.35
CA GLY A 138 18.65 37.56 -20.33
C GLY A 138 18.55 37.00 -21.75
N GLN A 139 17.55 36.16 -22.10
CA GLN A 139 17.49 35.54 -23.43
C GLN A 139 16.09 35.61 -24.05
N GLU A 140 15.88 36.59 -24.93
CA GLU A 140 14.87 36.51 -25.99
C GLU A 140 15.37 35.60 -27.13
N PRO A 141 14.48 34.85 -27.81
CA PRO A 141 14.90 33.85 -28.79
C PRO A 141 15.25 34.52 -30.12
N ASN A 142 16.49 34.37 -30.57
CA ASN A 142 16.87 34.70 -31.95
C ASN A 142 17.38 33.45 -32.69
N LEU A 143 16.72 33.17 -33.82
CA LEU A 143 17.17 32.22 -34.82
C LEU A 143 18.52 32.67 -35.42
N SER A 144 19.50 31.78 -35.46
CA SER A 144 20.16 31.27 -36.70
C SER A 144 21.66 30.95 -36.57
N LYS A 145 22.02 29.83 -37.24
CA LYS A 145 23.26 29.48 -37.98
C LYS A 145 24.57 29.10 -37.24
N ASP A 146 24.77 27.78 -37.25
CA ASP A 146 25.93 27.00 -37.74
C ASP A 146 27.37 27.21 -37.20
N LYS A 147 27.90 26.09 -36.65
CA LYS A 147 29.23 25.43 -36.90
C LYS A 147 30.50 26.13 -36.37
N HIS A 148 31.48 25.50 -35.69
CA HIS A 148 31.96 24.10 -35.61
C HIS A 148 32.91 23.90 -34.40
N SER A 149 32.85 22.71 -33.76
CA SER A 149 33.95 21.84 -33.21
C SER A 149 34.87 22.34 -32.07
N ALA A 150 35.24 21.59 -31.01
CA ALA A 150 35.21 20.14 -30.77
C ALA A 150 35.32 19.78 -29.25
N GLU A 151 34.76 18.60 -28.91
CA GLU A 151 35.09 17.66 -27.82
C GLU A 151 34.64 17.96 -26.36
N GLU A 152 33.39 17.58 -26.05
CA GLU A 152 32.87 17.29 -24.70
C GLU A 152 32.11 15.95 -24.70
N ALA A 153 32.21 15.22 -23.59
CA ALA A 153 31.60 13.90 -23.40
C ALA A 153 30.06 13.98 -23.31
N GLU A 154 29.37 13.13 -24.07
CA GLU A 154 27.90 13.08 -24.19
C GLU A 154 27.19 12.77 -22.85
N ILE A 155 26.47 13.75 -22.33
CA ILE A 155 25.31 13.55 -21.45
C ILE A 155 24.09 13.99 -22.27
N VAL A 156 23.22 13.04 -22.60
CA VAL A 156 22.02 13.24 -23.43
C VAL A 156 20.98 14.03 -22.64
N TYR A 157 20.81 15.31 -23.00
CA TYR A 157 19.66 16.12 -22.58
C TYR A 157 18.40 15.56 -23.24
N SER A 158 17.43 15.05 -22.47
CA SER A 158 16.10 14.74 -23.00
C SER A 158 15.26 16.02 -23.03
N GLU A 159 14.79 16.40 -24.23
CA GLU A 159 13.80 17.46 -24.44
C GLU A 159 12.57 17.31 -23.50
N PRO A 160 11.85 18.39 -23.15
CA PRO A 160 10.59 18.29 -22.41
C PRO A 160 9.68 17.31 -23.15
N VAL A 161 9.34 16.20 -22.49
CA VAL A 161 8.59 15.08 -23.08
C VAL A 161 7.32 15.65 -23.71
N ALA A 162 7.30 15.69 -25.04
CA ALA A 162 6.18 16.25 -25.77
C ALA A 162 4.89 15.55 -25.30
N LEU A 163 3.74 16.26 -25.27
CA LEU A 163 2.51 15.72 -24.65
C LEU A 163 2.12 14.31 -25.15
N HIS A 164 2.36 14.03 -26.44
CA HIS A 164 2.14 12.71 -27.07
C HIS A 164 3.08 11.61 -26.56
N GLN A 165 4.15 11.97 -25.88
CA GLN A 165 5.12 11.11 -25.23
C GLN A 165 4.93 11.03 -23.71
N SER A 166 4.06 11.88 -23.14
CA SER A 166 3.82 11.93 -21.69
C SER A 166 3.16 10.65 -21.17
N PRO A 167 3.74 9.96 -20.17
CA PRO A 167 3.16 8.74 -19.60
C PRO A 167 1.76 8.93 -19.02
N THR A 168 1.45 10.12 -18.48
CA THR A 168 0.13 10.41 -17.90
C THR A 168 -0.94 10.54 -18.98
N PHE A 169 -0.62 11.22 -20.08
CA PHE A 169 -1.49 11.33 -21.26
C PHE A 169 -1.73 9.94 -21.88
N ILE A 170 -0.66 9.18 -22.14
CA ILE A 170 -0.78 7.83 -22.71
C ILE A 170 -1.63 6.92 -21.81
N ASN A 171 -1.43 6.95 -20.48
CA ASN A 171 -2.24 6.15 -19.56
C ASN A 171 -3.73 6.56 -19.54
N SER A 172 -4.03 7.86 -19.75
CA SER A 172 -5.41 8.32 -19.92
C SER A 172 -6.05 7.75 -21.19
N CYS A 173 -5.33 7.80 -22.32
CA CYS A 173 -5.78 7.21 -23.58
C CYS A 173 -5.96 5.68 -23.46
N VAL A 174 -5.05 4.98 -22.78
CA VAL A 174 -5.15 3.54 -22.51
C VAL A 174 -6.44 3.22 -21.74
N ARG A 175 -6.81 4.01 -20.72
CA ARG A 175 -8.07 3.82 -19.98
C ARG A 175 -9.30 3.94 -20.89
N LYS A 176 -9.33 4.95 -21.77
CA LYS A 176 -10.43 5.14 -22.74
C LYS A 176 -10.54 3.98 -23.72
N VAL A 177 -9.41 3.52 -24.25
CA VAL A 177 -9.37 2.36 -25.16
C VAL A 177 -9.87 1.10 -24.47
N ILE A 178 -9.38 0.81 -23.27
CA ILE A 178 -9.79 -0.36 -22.51
C ILE A 178 -11.30 -0.31 -22.19
N ALA A 179 -11.82 0.84 -21.75
CA ALA A 179 -13.25 1.03 -21.51
C ALA A 179 -14.09 0.80 -22.78
N ALA A 180 -13.57 1.17 -23.96
CA ALA A 180 -14.25 0.95 -25.23
C ALA A 180 -14.20 -0.50 -25.74
N LEU A 181 -13.23 -1.31 -25.29
CA LEU A 181 -13.02 -2.69 -25.76
C LEU A 181 -13.58 -3.76 -24.81
N ILE A 182 -13.73 -3.46 -23.51
CA ILE A 182 -14.22 -4.40 -22.50
C ILE A 182 -15.65 -4.90 -22.71
N PRO A 183 -16.64 -4.07 -23.09
CA PRO A 183 -18.02 -4.52 -23.18
C PRO A 183 -18.16 -5.76 -24.07
N PRO A 184 -18.99 -6.77 -23.71
CA PRO A 184 -19.14 -7.98 -24.51
C PRO A 184 -19.62 -7.72 -25.95
N SER A 185 -20.38 -6.65 -26.15
CA SER A 185 -20.86 -6.18 -27.46
C SER A 185 -19.85 -5.31 -28.21
N ALA A 186 -18.70 -4.98 -27.61
CA ALA A 186 -17.70 -4.15 -28.26
C ALA A 186 -17.08 -4.88 -29.44
N PHE A 187 -17.00 -4.20 -30.58
CA PHE A 187 -16.27 -4.70 -31.73
C PHE A 187 -14.77 -4.72 -31.44
N ARG A 188 -14.15 -5.91 -31.57
CA ARG A 188 -12.74 -6.17 -31.32
C ARG A 188 -12.09 -6.67 -32.61
N PRO A 189 -11.41 -5.81 -33.37
CA PRO A 189 -10.80 -6.21 -34.62
C PRO A 189 -9.72 -7.28 -34.40
N THR A 190 -9.80 -8.39 -35.12
CA THR A 190 -8.82 -9.48 -34.99
C THR A 190 -7.56 -9.26 -35.82
N VAL A 191 -7.58 -8.34 -36.79
CA VAL A 191 -6.40 -7.95 -37.59
C VAL A 191 -5.74 -6.72 -36.97
N PHE A 192 -4.41 -6.72 -36.87
CA PHE A 192 -3.64 -5.65 -36.21
C PHE A 192 -3.92 -4.26 -36.78
N HIS A 193 -3.90 -4.09 -38.09
CA HIS A 193 -4.18 -2.79 -38.73
C HIS A 193 -5.60 -2.26 -38.43
N ASN A 194 -6.57 -3.16 -38.31
CA ASN A 194 -7.94 -2.79 -37.96
C ASN A 194 -8.05 -2.39 -36.48
N LEU A 195 -7.20 -2.95 -35.61
CA LEU A 195 -7.06 -2.50 -34.23
C LEU A 195 -6.52 -1.06 -34.18
N GLU A 196 -5.47 -0.75 -34.95
CA GLU A 196 -4.94 0.63 -35.04
C GLU A 196 -6.05 1.60 -35.46
N SER A 197 -6.76 1.30 -36.55
CA SER A 197 -7.88 2.10 -37.03
C SER A 197 -8.99 2.27 -35.99
N ARG A 198 -9.29 1.21 -35.23
CA ARG A 198 -10.25 1.28 -34.13
C ARG A 198 -9.78 2.20 -33.00
N LEU A 199 -8.48 2.18 -32.66
CA LEU A 199 -7.90 3.06 -31.64
C LEU A 199 -7.95 4.53 -32.07
N HIS A 200 -7.63 4.84 -33.34
CA HIS A 200 -7.80 6.20 -33.87
C HIS A 200 -9.26 6.67 -33.77
N SER A 201 -10.22 5.79 -34.08
CA SER A 201 -11.65 6.12 -33.97
C SER A 201 -12.09 6.36 -32.53
N VAL A 202 -11.61 5.55 -31.58
CA VAL A 202 -11.95 5.69 -30.15
C VAL A 202 -11.33 6.96 -29.56
N LEU A 203 -10.14 7.33 -30.00
CA LEU A 203 -9.36 8.45 -29.46
C LEU A 203 -9.40 9.71 -30.33
N TYR A 204 -10.41 9.83 -31.20
CA TYR A 204 -10.48 10.93 -32.16
C TYR A 204 -10.29 12.30 -31.48
N GLN A 205 -10.96 12.54 -30.36
CA GLN A 205 -10.88 13.82 -29.64
C GLN A 205 -9.49 14.10 -29.06
N GLU A 206 -8.82 13.08 -28.54
CA GLU A 206 -7.48 13.18 -27.96
C GLU A 206 -6.39 13.35 -29.02
N LEU A 207 -6.63 12.83 -30.22
CA LEU A 207 -5.66 12.78 -31.30
C LEU A 207 -5.70 14.01 -32.21
N ILE A 208 -6.82 14.76 -32.28
CA ILE A 208 -6.98 15.99 -33.09
C ILE A 208 -5.78 16.96 -32.98
N PRO A 209 -5.22 17.25 -31.79
CA PRO A 209 -4.13 18.23 -31.67
C PRO A 209 -2.80 17.80 -32.32
N PHE A 210 -2.67 16.54 -32.71
CA PHE A 210 -1.41 15.94 -33.14
C PHE A 210 -1.40 15.67 -34.66
N ASN A 211 -0.22 15.72 -35.27
CA ASN A 211 -0.06 15.33 -36.66
C ASN A 211 -0.15 13.80 -36.83
N GLN A 212 -0.26 13.31 -38.06
CA GLN A 212 -0.47 11.87 -38.33
C GLN A 212 0.62 10.97 -37.75
N GLU A 213 1.89 11.40 -37.80
CA GLU A 213 3.02 10.63 -37.28
C GLU A 213 2.95 10.49 -35.76
N GLN A 214 2.68 11.60 -35.06
CA GLN A 214 2.47 11.63 -33.61
C GLN A 214 1.25 10.81 -33.18
N GLN A 215 0.15 10.87 -33.94
CA GLN A 215 -1.02 10.04 -33.65
C GLN A 215 -0.69 8.55 -33.75
N ASN A 216 0.03 8.13 -34.79
CA ASN A 216 0.47 6.75 -34.95
C ASN A 216 1.41 6.33 -33.80
N GLU A 217 2.31 7.22 -33.37
CA GLU A 217 3.20 6.98 -32.22
C GLU A 217 2.41 6.77 -30.91
N ILE A 218 1.41 7.62 -30.65
CA ILE A 218 0.51 7.48 -29.49
C ILE A 218 -0.21 6.13 -29.54
N VAL A 219 -0.81 5.79 -30.68
CA VAL A 219 -1.53 4.52 -30.87
C VAL A 219 -0.60 3.33 -30.67
N GLY A 220 0.62 3.38 -31.22
CA GLY A 220 1.65 2.36 -31.02
C GLY A 220 2.02 2.18 -29.54
N LYS A 221 2.22 3.28 -28.79
CA LYS A 221 2.49 3.25 -27.34
C LYS A 221 1.33 2.64 -26.55
N ILE A 222 0.09 2.89 -26.95
CA ILE A 222 -1.10 2.30 -26.33
C ILE A 222 -1.15 0.79 -26.57
N ILE A 223 -0.96 0.35 -27.81
CA ILE A 223 -0.92 -1.07 -28.17
C ILE A 223 0.21 -1.78 -27.40
N GLN A 224 1.40 -1.17 -27.33
CA GLN A 224 2.52 -1.71 -26.56
C GLN A 224 2.19 -1.80 -25.06
N SER A 225 1.51 -0.81 -24.49
CA SER A 225 1.04 -0.85 -23.10
C SER A 225 0.07 -2.01 -22.86
N MET A 226 -0.84 -2.27 -23.80
CA MET A 226 -1.78 -3.40 -23.73
C MET A 226 -1.08 -4.76 -23.86
N LEU A 227 -0.08 -4.88 -24.74
CA LEU A 227 0.77 -6.07 -24.88
C LEU A 227 1.56 -6.33 -23.60
N ASN A 228 2.22 -5.31 -23.05
CA ASN A 228 3.00 -5.41 -21.81
C ASN A 228 2.13 -5.85 -20.62
N LYS A 229 0.88 -5.39 -20.57
CA LYS A 229 -0.11 -5.79 -19.55
C LYS A 229 -0.79 -7.13 -19.85
N LYS A 230 -0.42 -7.80 -20.96
CA LYS A 230 -1.02 -9.05 -21.44
C LYS A 230 -2.54 -8.95 -21.61
N LEU A 231 -3.04 -7.78 -22.00
CA LEU A 231 -4.46 -7.55 -22.32
C LEU A 231 -4.76 -7.97 -23.77
N ILE A 232 -3.75 -7.93 -24.63
CA ILE A 232 -3.78 -8.48 -25.97
C ILE A 232 -2.51 -9.29 -26.21
N SER A 233 -2.55 -10.15 -27.23
CA SER A 233 -1.37 -10.82 -27.78
C SER A 233 -1.39 -10.70 -29.29
N PHE A 234 -0.25 -10.40 -29.90
CA PHE A 234 -0.09 -10.26 -31.34
C PHE A 234 0.68 -11.45 -31.91
N ASN A 235 0.18 -12.02 -33.01
CA ASN A 235 0.87 -13.04 -33.79
C ASN A 235 1.43 -12.40 -35.07
N PRO A 236 2.77 -12.31 -35.24
CA PRO A 236 3.38 -11.67 -36.40
C PRO A 236 3.22 -12.48 -37.69
N ASP A 237 3.08 -13.81 -37.62
CA ASP A 237 2.96 -14.68 -38.79
C ASP A 237 1.58 -14.55 -39.45
N THR A 238 0.54 -14.37 -38.63
CA THR A 238 -0.86 -14.26 -39.10
C THR A 238 -1.39 -12.83 -39.10
N ASN A 239 -0.63 -11.88 -38.56
CA ASN A 239 -1.02 -10.49 -38.32
C ASN A 239 -2.30 -10.34 -37.47
N PHE A 240 -2.58 -11.34 -36.61
CA PHE A 240 -3.77 -11.36 -35.77
C PHE A 240 -3.51 -10.93 -34.32
N VAL A 241 -4.54 -10.34 -33.72
CA VAL A 241 -4.58 -9.92 -32.32
C VAL A 241 -5.63 -10.73 -31.59
N ASN A 242 -5.22 -11.38 -30.50
CA ASN A 242 -6.12 -12.02 -29.54
C ASN A 242 -6.30 -11.13 -28.31
N TYR A 243 -7.51 -11.12 -27.77
CA TYR A 243 -7.90 -10.27 -26.65
C TYR A 243 -8.08 -11.10 -25.38
N HIS A 244 -7.49 -10.62 -24.29
CA HIS A 244 -7.51 -11.23 -22.95
C HIS A 244 -8.11 -10.24 -21.94
N ILE A 245 -9.27 -9.68 -22.29
CA ILE A 245 -9.98 -8.62 -21.56
C ILE A 245 -11.44 -8.98 -21.26
N SER A 246 -11.85 -10.23 -21.47
CA SER A 246 -13.17 -10.66 -21.03
C SER A 246 -13.28 -10.64 -19.51
N SER A 247 -14.51 -10.66 -18.98
CA SER A 247 -14.72 -10.75 -17.54
C SER A 247 -14.02 -11.96 -16.91
N ASN A 248 -13.95 -13.08 -17.63
CA ASN A 248 -13.25 -14.29 -17.19
C ASN A 248 -11.73 -14.09 -17.17
N ASP A 249 -11.16 -13.50 -18.23
CA ASP A 249 -9.72 -13.24 -18.30
C ASP A 249 -9.27 -12.29 -17.17
N ILE A 250 -10.07 -11.25 -16.92
CA ILE A 250 -9.80 -10.28 -15.85
C ILE A 250 -9.91 -10.97 -14.49
N LEU A 251 -10.96 -11.76 -14.27
CA LEU A 251 -11.16 -12.51 -13.03
C LEU A 251 -9.99 -13.47 -12.76
N GLU A 252 -9.55 -14.22 -13.77
CA GLU A 252 -8.42 -15.13 -13.68
C GLU A 252 -7.14 -14.39 -13.31
N LYS A 253 -6.81 -13.30 -14.03
CA LYS A 253 -5.61 -12.48 -13.75
C LYS A 253 -5.61 -11.92 -12.33
N LEU A 254 -6.74 -11.41 -11.86
CA LEU A 254 -6.89 -10.86 -10.50
C LEU A 254 -6.77 -11.97 -9.44
N THR A 255 -7.38 -13.12 -9.68
CA THR A 255 -7.33 -14.28 -8.79
C THR A 255 -5.91 -14.82 -8.65
N CYS A 256 -5.18 -14.99 -9.77
CA CYS A 256 -3.77 -15.39 -9.76
C CYS A 256 -2.92 -14.43 -8.92
N LYS A 257 -3.08 -13.11 -9.12
CA LYS A 257 -2.32 -12.11 -8.35
C LYS A 257 -2.64 -12.14 -6.86
N LEU A 258 -3.91 -12.32 -6.52
CA LEU A 258 -4.34 -12.47 -5.13
C LEU A 258 -3.64 -13.67 -4.47
N ILE A 259 -3.66 -14.84 -5.13
CA ILE A 259 -3.04 -16.07 -4.62
C ILE A 259 -1.52 -15.91 -4.46
N GLU A 260 -0.85 -15.28 -5.43
CA GLU A 260 0.59 -14.99 -5.37
C GLU A 260 0.94 -14.08 -4.18
N SER A 261 0.10 -13.09 -3.89
CA SER A 261 0.37 -12.12 -2.83
C SER A 261 0.39 -12.72 -1.42
N LYS A 262 -0.31 -13.86 -1.23
CA LYS A 262 -0.49 -14.53 0.07
C LYS A 262 -0.89 -13.56 1.19
N SER A 263 -1.71 -12.57 0.88
CA SER A 263 -2.14 -11.54 1.83
C SER A 263 -2.91 -12.12 3.00
N LYS A 264 -2.44 -11.90 4.23
CA LYS A 264 -2.94 -12.59 5.43
C LYS A 264 -4.28 -12.08 5.93
N THR A 265 -4.75 -10.92 5.45
CA THR A 265 -5.98 -10.28 5.90
C THR A 265 -6.93 -9.97 4.75
N VAL A 266 -8.23 -9.88 5.05
CA VAL A 266 -9.26 -9.52 4.06
C VAL A 266 -8.98 -8.13 3.48
N GLN A 267 -8.64 -7.16 4.32
CA GLN A 267 -8.29 -5.83 3.83
C GLN A 267 -7.03 -5.82 2.98
N GLY A 268 -6.03 -6.63 3.34
CA GLY A 268 -4.82 -6.79 2.54
C GLY A 268 -5.13 -7.37 1.16
N ALA A 269 -6.00 -8.37 1.08
CA ALA A 269 -6.45 -8.97 -0.16
C ALA A 269 -7.20 -7.97 -1.05
N ARG A 270 -8.11 -7.16 -0.47
CA ARG A 270 -8.77 -6.06 -1.20
C ARG A 270 -7.76 -5.07 -1.78
N ASN A 271 -6.74 -4.71 -1.02
CA ASN A 271 -5.69 -3.79 -1.49
C ASN A 271 -4.90 -4.37 -2.66
N VAL A 272 -4.60 -5.68 -2.66
CA VAL A 272 -3.95 -6.37 -3.77
C VAL A 272 -4.82 -6.34 -5.02
N LEU A 273 -6.09 -6.74 -4.90
CA LEU A 273 -7.04 -6.72 -6.01
C LEU A 273 -7.22 -5.30 -6.59
N ARG A 274 -7.36 -4.29 -5.72
CA ARG A 274 -7.48 -2.88 -6.13
C ARG A 274 -6.22 -2.34 -6.80
N SER A 275 -5.05 -2.73 -6.31
CA SER A 275 -3.78 -2.33 -6.93
C SER A 275 -3.65 -2.99 -8.31
N GLN A 276 -4.00 -4.26 -8.42
CA GLN A 276 -3.89 -5.01 -9.66
C GLN A 276 -4.92 -4.55 -10.71
N SER A 277 -6.15 -4.21 -10.31
CA SER A 277 -7.15 -3.64 -11.23
C SER A 277 -6.68 -2.32 -11.82
N LYS A 278 -6.05 -1.45 -11.01
CA LYS A 278 -5.45 -0.19 -11.48
C LYS A 278 -4.34 -0.42 -12.51
N ILE A 279 -3.52 -1.45 -12.34
CA ILE A 279 -2.48 -1.82 -13.32
C ILE A 279 -3.11 -2.20 -14.66
N PHE A 280 -4.26 -2.87 -14.64
CA PHE A 280 -5.05 -3.17 -15.84
C PHE A 280 -5.92 -2.00 -16.32
N CYS A 281 -5.77 -0.82 -15.71
CA CYS A 281 -6.57 0.37 -16.02
C CYS A 281 -8.09 0.17 -15.85
N LEU A 282 -8.47 -0.74 -14.95
CA LEU A 282 -9.85 -1.06 -14.61
C LEU A 282 -10.28 -0.34 -13.32
N GLU A 283 -11.47 0.22 -13.34
CA GLU A 283 -12.17 0.66 -12.14
C GLU A 283 -13.07 -0.48 -11.66
N VAL A 284 -12.80 -0.97 -10.46
CA VAL A 284 -13.54 -2.08 -9.86
C VAL A 284 -14.12 -1.57 -8.54
N GLU A 285 -15.43 -1.66 -8.41
CA GLU A 285 -16.14 -1.24 -7.20
C GLU A 285 -15.80 -2.17 -6.02
N GLU A 286 -15.90 -1.64 -4.79
CA GLU A 286 -15.60 -2.43 -3.58
C GLU A 286 -16.47 -3.69 -3.48
N ASN A 287 -17.75 -3.62 -3.88
CA ASN A 287 -18.65 -4.77 -3.91
C ASN A 287 -18.14 -5.88 -4.83
N THR A 288 -17.59 -5.51 -5.99
CA THR A 288 -17.00 -6.48 -6.93
C THR A 288 -15.74 -7.12 -6.36
N LEU A 289 -14.94 -6.40 -5.58
CA LEU A 289 -13.79 -6.99 -4.88
C LEU A 289 -14.24 -8.06 -3.89
N ASP A 290 -15.32 -7.81 -3.15
CA ASP A 290 -15.89 -8.79 -2.24
C ASP A 290 -16.45 -10.01 -2.98
N ASP A 291 -17.07 -9.81 -4.14
CA ASP A 291 -17.56 -10.92 -4.97
C ASP A 291 -16.42 -11.77 -5.55
N ILE A 292 -15.28 -11.17 -5.90
CA ILE A 292 -14.07 -11.90 -6.30
C ILE A 292 -13.55 -12.74 -5.13
N LEU A 293 -13.53 -12.20 -3.90
CA LEU A 293 -13.11 -12.97 -2.72
C LEU A 293 -14.07 -14.14 -2.44
N LYS A 294 -15.38 -13.93 -2.53
CA LYS A 294 -16.38 -15.01 -2.43
C LYS A 294 -16.19 -16.07 -3.52
N TYR A 295 -15.91 -15.65 -4.76
CA TYR A 295 -15.59 -16.56 -5.84
C TYR A 295 -14.34 -17.40 -5.51
N CYS A 296 -13.26 -16.78 -5.04
CA CYS A 296 -12.04 -17.49 -4.66
C CYS A 296 -12.27 -18.48 -3.51
N GLU A 297 -13.10 -18.13 -2.53
CA GLU A 297 -13.48 -19.03 -1.43
C GLU A 297 -14.33 -20.20 -1.92
N PHE A 298 -15.31 -19.93 -2.79
CA PHE A 298 -16.14 -20.97 -3.42
C PHE A 298 -15.30 -21.95 -4.25
N GLN A 299 -14.30 -21.45 -4.97
CA GLN A 299 -13.33 -22.26 -5.72
C GLN A 299 -12.27 -22.94 -4.83
N GLN A 300 -12.37 -22.82 -3.50
CA GLN A 300 -11.43 -23.40 -2.54
C GLN A 300 -9.97 -22.93 -2.75
N LEU A 301 -9.77 -21.75 -3.34
CA LEU A 301 -8.45 -21.14 -3.54
C LEU A 301 -7.99 -20.43 -2.26
N ILE A 302 -8.94 -19.91 -1.50
CA ILE A 302 -8.74 -19.26 -0.20
C ILE A 302 -9.77 -19.74 0.82
N ARG A 303 -9.51 -19.51 2.10
CA ARG A 303 -10.45 -19.71 3.20
C ARG A 303 -10.41 -18.49 4.11
N ILE A 304 -11.58 -17.92 4.42
CA ILE A 304 -11.68 -16.72 5.25
C ILE A 304 -12.17 -17.12 6.65
N LYS A 305 -11.37 -16.81 7.68
CA LYS A 305 -11.70 -17.05 9.11
C LYS A 305 -11.68 -15.72 9.85
N GLY A 306 -12.83 -15.05 9.91
CA GLY A 306 -12.90 -13.66 10.39
C GLY A 306 -12.14 -12.73 9.45
N ASP A 307 -11.13 -12.03 9.95
CA ASP A 307 -10.26 -11.19 9.11
C ASP A 307 -9.08 -11.95 8.48
N LYS A 308 -8.81 -13.20 8.90
CA LYS A 308 -7.65 -13.97 8.40
C LYS A 308 -7.97 -14.71 7.12
N ILE A 309 -7.03 -14.68 6.16
CA ILE A 309 -7.09 -15.46 4.93
C ILE A 309 -6.02 -16.56 4.94
N GLU A 310 -6.45 -17.80 4.72
CA GLU A 310 -5.60 -18.95 4.41
C GLU A 310 -5.67 -19.21 2.89
N TYR A 311 -4.58 -19.63 2.26
CA TYR A 311 -4.52 -19.92 0.83
C TYR A 311 -4.25 -21.40 0.60
N ALA A 312 -4.81 -21.94 -0.48
CA ALA A 312 -4.50 -23.29 -0.93
C ALA A 312 -2.98 -23.46 -1.25
N PRO A 313 -2.43 -24.68 -1.09
CA PRO A 313 -3.07 -25.85 -0.50
C PRO A 313 -3.27 -25.68 1.01
N PHE A 314 -4.47 -26.02 1.50
CA PHE A 314 -4.74 -25.94 2.94
C PHE A 314 -4.04 -27.10 3.64
N PRO A 315 -3.37 -26.87 4.78
CA PRO A 315 -2.87 -27.95 5.60
C PRO A 315 -4.02 -28.92 5.89
N LEU A 316 -3.80 -30.22 5.66
CA LEU A 316 -4.70 -31.24 6.19
C LEU A 316 -4.78 -30.99 7.70
N GLU A 317 -5.98 -30.70 8.22
CA GLU A 317 -6.25 -30.79 9.65
C GLU A 317 -6.25 -32.27 10.03
N ILE A 318 -5.08 -32.90 10.01
CA ILE A 318 -4.83 -34.02 10.90
C ILE A 318 -4.99 -33.39 12.28
N GLN A 319 -5.98 -33.83 13.04
CA GLN A 319 -6.03 -33.53 14.46
C GLN A 319 -4.79 -34.14 15.09
N ILE A 320 -3.67 -33.42 15.07
CA ILE A 320 -2.48 -33.77 15.83
C ILE A 320 -2.92 -33.54 17.28
N PRO A 321 -3.03 -34.58 18.11
CA PRO A 321 -3.38 -34.43 19.51
C PRO A 321 -2.43 -33.39 20.12
N LYS A 322 -2.98 -32.43 20.88
CA LYS A 322 -2.22 -31.42 21.63
C LYS A 322 -0.90 -32.05 22.12
N ARG A 323 0.22 -31.46 21.68
CA ARG A 323 1.61 -31.80 21.99
C ARG A 323 1.70 -32.77 23.18
N ILE A 324 1.94 -34.05 22.88
CA ILE A 324 2.32 -35.02 23.90
C ILE A 324 3.69 -34.53 24.37
N ASP A 325 3.78 -34.00 25.59
CA ASP A 325 5.08 -33.85 26.24
C ASP A 325 5.63 -35.27 26.35
N ILE A 326 6.62 -35.59 25.52
CA ILE A 326 7.31 -36.88 25.59
C ILE A 326 8.16 -36.81 26.85
N ILE A 327 7.55 -37.25 27.95
CA ILE A 327 8.26 -37.56 29.19
C ILE A 327 9.26 -38.66 28.85
N SER A 328 10.53 -38.47 29.17
CA SER A 328 11.56 -39.46 28.88
C SER A 328 11.27 -40.78 29.63
N LYS A 329 11.71 -41.94 29.10
CA LYS A 329 11.53 -43.24 29.78
C LYS A 329 12.02 -43.25 31.24
N GLU A 330 13.05 -42.47 31.55
CA GLU A 330 13.57 -42.32 32.91
C GLU A 330 12.63 -41.55 33.84
N GLU A 331 11.96 -40.52 33.32
CA GLU A 331 10.99 -39.74 34.09
C GLU A 331 9.70 -40.53 34.32
N ASP A 332 9.25 -41.35 33.37
CA ASP A 332 8.12 -42.27 33.56
C ASP A 332 8.37 -43.25 34.71
N ILE A 333 9.58 -43.81 34.79
CA ILE A 333 9.99 -44.69 35.90
C ILE A 333 9.98 -43.92 37.22
N LYS A 334 10.46 -42.66 37.24
CA LYS A 334 10.41 -41.81 38.45
C LYS A 334 8.98 -41.52 38.89
N ILE A 335 8.08 -41.21 37.95
CA ILE A 335 6.66 -40.95 38.21
C ILE A 335 5.98 -42.21 38.77
N LEU A 336 6.17 -43.37 38.15
CA LEU A 336 5.59 -44.64 38.62
C LEU A 336 6.09 -45.03 40.01
N ASN A 337 7.39 -44.84 40.28
CA ASN A 337 7.96 -45.07 41.60
C ASN A 337 7.36 -44.14 42.67
N ALA A 338 7.17 -42.86 42.36
CA ALA A 338 6.54 -41.90 43.26
C ALA A 338 5.06 -42.24 43.53
N VAL A 339 4.32 -42.67 42.51
CA VAL A 339 2.93 -43.14 42.64
C VAL A 339 2.84 -44.41 43.50
N GLN A 340 3.76 -45.37 43.31
CA GLN A 340 3.79 -46.59 44.12
C GLN A 340 4.11 -46.28 45.59
N LYS A 341 5.08 -45.38 45.86
CA LYS A 341 5.38 -44.89 47.22
C LYS A 341 4.17 -44.20 47.85
N PHE A 342 3.43 -43.40 47.07
CA PHE A 342 2.20 -42.76 47.53
C PHE A 342 1.15 -43.77 47.99
N PHE A 343 0.86 -44.81 47.20
CA PHE A 343 -0.13 -45.82 47.58
C PHE A 343 0.32 -46.69 48.76
N ASN A 344 1.62 -46.97 48.88
CA ASN A 344 2.17 -47.68 50.04
C ASN A 344 2.05 -46.85 51.32
N LYS A 345 2.38 -45.54 51.28
CA LYS A 345 2.31 -44.63 52.44
C LYS A 345 0.87 -44.30 52.83
N SER A 346 -0.02 -44.17 51.84
CA SER A 346 -1.43 -43.80 52.04
C SER A 346 -2.33 -44.98 52.39
N ALA A 347 -1.79 -46.17 52.66
CA ALA A 347 -2.57 -47.37 52.95
C ALA A 347 -3.57 -47.20 54.11
N LYS A 348 -3.25 -46.34 55.09
CA LYS A 348 -4.14 -45.99 56.22
C LYS A 348 -5.06 -44.80 55.96
N ASN A 349 -4.68 -43.86 55.09
CA ASN A 349 -5.40 -42.60 54.82
C ASN A 349 -5.52 -42.36 53.30
N LYS A 350 -6.28 -43.22 52.61
CA LYS A 350 -6.44 -43.10 51.15
C LYS A 350 -7.36 -41.92 50.77
N PRO A 351 -7.02 -41.13 49.74
CA PRO A 351 -7.91 -40.09 49.23
C PRO A 351 -9.29 -40.65 48.82
N LYS A 352 -10.37 -40.01 49.26
CA LYS A 352 -11.75 -40.51 49.00
C LYS A 352 -12.42 -39.89 47.76
N THR A 353 -11.80 -38.89 47.14
CA THR A 353 -12.37 -38.16 45.99
C THR A 353 -11.34 -37.92 44.90
N LYS A 354 -11.80 -37.81 43.64
CA LYS A 354 -10.95 -37.50 42.48
C LYS A 354 -10.14 -36.21 42.69
N LYS A 355 -10.77 -35.17 43.27
CA LYS A 355 -10.13 -33.89 43.59
C LYS A 355 -8.98 -34.05 44.58
N ALA A 356 -9.15 -34.90 45.61
CA ALA A 356 -8.09 -35.18 46.59
C ALA A 356 -6.90 -35.93 45.96
N ILE A 357 -7.15 -36.88 45.06
CA ILE A 357 -6.09 -37.55 44.28
C ILE A 357 -5.33 -36.55 43.43
N ILE A 358 -6.03 -35.70 42.67
CA ILE A 358 -5.41 -34.69 41.79
C ILE A 358 -4.49 -33.78 42.60
N ASN A 359 -4.97 -33.22 43.72
CA ASN A 359 -4.17 -32.33 44.56
C ASN A 359 -2.94 -33.05 45.15
N SER A 360 -3.09 -34.33 45.53
CA SER A 360 -1.99 -35.13 46.07
C SER A 360 -0.92 -35.39 45.01
N PHE A 361 -1.33 -35.74 43.79
CA PHE A 361 -0.42 -35.96 42.67
C PHE A 361 0.24 -34.67 42.18
N LYS A 362 -0.48 -33.52 42.18
CA LYS A 362 0.12 -32.20 41.90
C LYS A 362 1.26 -31.90 42.89
N SER A 363 1.00 -32.10 44.18
CA SER A 363 2.00 -31.84 45.23
C SER A 363 3.24 -32.74 45.13
N ILE A 364 3.08 -33.99 44.69
CA ILE A 364 4.17 -34.99 44.67
C ILE A 364 4.94 -34.97 43.36
N LEU A 365 4.23 -34.87 42.23
CA LEU A 365 4.80 -35.08 40.90
C LEU A 365 5.13 -33.78 40.18
N LYS A 366 4.61 -32.63 40.64
CA LYS A 366 4.79 -31.31 40.00
C LYS A 366 4.44 -31.31 38.50
N LEU A 367 3.47 -32.13 38.10
CA LEU A 367 2.99 -32.27 36.72
C LEU A 367 1.82 -31.31 36.44
N SER A 368 1.60 -31.00 35.15
CA SER A 368 0.43 -30.24 34.72
C SER A 368 -0.87 -31.06 34.84
N ASP A 369 -2.01 -30.35 34.92
CA ASP A 369 -3.34 -30.94 35.13
C ASP A 369 -3.68 -32.04 34.12
N ASN A 370 -3.34 -31.81 32.84
CA ASN A 370 -3.58 -32.77 31.76
C ASN A 370 -2.79 -34.09 31.95
N HIS A 371 -1.53 -34.01 32.40
CA HIS A 371 -0.73 -35.21 32.67
C HIS A 371 -1.25 -35.99 33.88
N ILE A 372 -1.74 -35.30 34.90
CA ILE A 372 -2.31 -35.94 36.08
C ILE A 372 -3.62 -36.65 35.73
N GLU A 373 -4.46 -36.06 34.88
CA GLU A 373 -5.67 -36.71 34.39
C GLU A 373 -5.36 -37.96 33.56
N LYS A 374 -4.38 -37.90 32.65
CA LYS A 374 -3.90 -39.07 31.90
C LYS A 374 -3.38 -40.17 32.83
N LEU A 375 -2.56 -39.81 33.82
CA LEU A 375 -2.02 -40.75 34.80
C LEU A 375 -3.14 -41.41 35.62
N ILE A 376 -4.15 -40.64 36.05
CA ILE A 376 -5.32 -41.18 36.75
C ILE A 376 -6.05 -42.19 35.87
N ASN A 377 -6.27 -41.88 34.59
CA ASN A 377 -6.93 -42.81 33.66
C ASN A 377 -6.14 -44.12 33.48
N VAL A 378 -4.81 -44.05 33.40
CA VAL A 378 -3.94 -45.24 33.34
C VAL A 378 -4.03 -46.06 34.62
N LEU A 379 -4.04 -45.42 35.79
CA LEU A 379 -4.15 -46.14 37.07
C LEU A 379 -5.53 -46.78 37.27
N VAL A 380 -6.58 -46.13 36.76
CA VAL A 380 -7.95 -46.68 36.74
C VAL A 380 -8.03 -47.87 35.78
N SER A 381 -7.45 -47.79 34.58
CA SER A 381 -7.43 -48.90 33.62
C SER A 381 -6.62 -50.09 34.14
N GLN A 382 -5.54 -49.83 34.88
CA GLN A 382 -4.76 -50.84 35.62
C GLN A 382 -5.45 -51.35 36.89
N LYS A 383 -6.70 -50.94 37.15
CA LYS A 383 -7.50 -51.36 38.30
C LYS A 383 -6.86 -51.05 39.66
N LYS A 384 -6.00 -50.03 39.76
CA LYS A 384 -5.41 -49.60 41.05
C LYS A 384 -6.45 -48.95 41.97
N PHE A 385 -7.46 -48.32 41.39
CA PHE A 385 -8.67 -47.79 42.02
C PHE A 385 -9.74 -47.51 40.94
N SER A 386 -10.98 -47.25 41.33
CA SER A 386 -12.06 -46.80 40.45
C SER A 386 -12.65 -45.48 40.94
N ILE A 387 -13.22 -44.70 40.01
CA ILE A 387 -13.90 -43.43 40.29
C ILE A 387 -15.34 -43.57 39.80
N ASP A 388 -16.32 -43.26 40.64
CA ASP A 388 -17.73 -43.26 40.24
C ASP A 388 -18.17 -41.95 39.58
N ASN A 389 -19.40 -41.91 39.07
CA ASN A 389 -19.97 -40.74 38.39
C ASN A 389 -20.09 -39.50 39.29
N LEU A 390 -20.01 -39.67 40.62
CA LEU A 390 -20.03 -38.59 41.62
C LEU A 390 -18.60 -38.17 42.03
N GLY A 391 -17.57 -38.74 41.44
CA GLY A 391 -16.17 -38.42 41.70
C GLY A 391 -15.59 -39.03 42.99
N LYS A 392 -16.28 -40.00 43.60
CA LYS A 392 -15.80 -40.75 44.77
C LYS A 392 -14.88 -41.88 44.32
N VAL A 393 -13.81 -42.09 45.09
CA VAL A 393 -12.77 -43.08 44.79
C VAL A 393 -13.00 -44.35 45.59
N ASN A 394 -13.02 -45.49 44.89
CA ASN A 394 -13.07 -46.82 45.50
C ASN A 394 -11.77 -47.57 45.22
N TYR A 395 -11.18 -48.15 46.26
CA TYR A 395 -9.96 -48.95 46.11
C TYR A 395 -10.32 -50.44 46.12
N PRO A 396 -9.66 -51.27 45.29
CA PRO A 396 -9.83 -52.71 45.35
C PRO A 396 -9.54 -53.20 46.76
N LYS A 397 -10.37 -54.12 47.26
CA LYS A 397 -10.08 -54.87 48.49
C LYS A 397 -8.85 -55.74 48.19
N LYS A 398 -7.85 -55.67 49.07
CA LYS A 398 -6.66 -56.52 48.97
C LYS A 398 -7.03 -57.97 49.22
#